data_AF-A0A9E3ZBM1-F1
#
_entry.id   AF-A0A9E3ZBM1-F1
#
_cell.length_a   1.000
_cell.length_b   1.000
_cell.length_c   1.000
_cell.angle_alpha   90.00
_cell.angle_beta   90.00
_cell.angle_gamma   90.00
#
_symmetry.space_group_name_H-M   'P 1'
#
loop_
_entity.id
_entity.type
_entity.pdbx_description
1 polymer ?
#
loop_
_entity_poly.entity_id
_entity_poly.type
_entity_poly.pdbx_seq_one_letter_code
_entity_poly.pdbx_strand_id
1 'polypeptide(L)' 'MFKLSYNDTNLKGWVDQTGHLTLYDDNNRWNYHFAGIASGRRIEGEWSVDGAPCNGTWWVERQ' A
#
# COMPACT_ATOMS: atom_id res chain seq x y z
N MET A 1 -2.16 -9.56 14.52
CA MET A 1 -2.77 -8.54 13.64
C MET A 1 -1.64 -7.89 12.86
N PHE A 2 -1.64 -7.99 11.53
CA PHE A 2 -0.64 -7.33 10.69
C PHE A 2 -1.07 -5.87 10.51
N LYS A 3 -0.17 -4.92 10.74
CA LYS A 3 -0.44 -3.49 10.64
C LYS A 3 0.63 -2.87 9.77
N LEU A 4 0.23 -2.36 8.61
CA LEU A 4 1.12 -1.61 7.73
C LEU A 4 0.95 -0.13 8.03
N SER A 5 2.06 0.58 8.18
CA SER A 5 2.06 2.01 8.46
C SER A 5 3.12 2.71 7.62
N TYR A 6 2.78 3.89 7.12
CA TYR A 6 3.67 4.77 6.38
C TYR A 6 3.48 6.19 6.90
N ASN A 7 4.57 6.89 7.25
CA ASN A 7 4.53 8.27 7.79
C ASN A 7 3.47 8.46 8.90
N ASP A 8 3.52 7.61 9.94
CA ASP A 8 2.57 7.62 11.07
C ASP A 8 1.08 7.44 10.70
N THR A 9 0.82 7.03 9.46
CA THR A 9 -0.53 6.74 8.95
C THR A 9 -0.68 5.24 8.84
N ASN A 10 -1.74 4.69 9.44
CA ASN A 10 -2.00 3.26 9.27
C ASN A 10 -2.69 3.05 7.93
N LEU A 11 -2.35 1.97 7.27
CA LEU A 11 -2.94 1.58 6.01
C LEU A 11 -3.93 0.45 6.25
N LYS A 12 -5.10 0.53 5.62
CA LYS A 12 -6.14 -0.50 5.59
C LYS A 12 -6.40 -0.90 4.16
N GLY A 13 -6.87 -2.13 3.97
CA GLY A 13 -7.25 -2.61 2.65
C GLY A 13 -7.27 -4.12 2.58
N TRP A 14 -7.11 -4.65 1.36
CA TRP A 14 -7.26 -6.07 1.10
C TRP A 14 -6.25 -6.53 0.06
N VAL A 15 -6.04 -7.84 0.03
CA VAL A 15 -5.38 -8.55 -1.07
C VAL A 15 -6.39 -9.53 -1.61
N ASP A 16 -6.61 -9.52 -2.92
CA ASP A 16 -7.51 -10.47 -3.57
C ASP A 16 -6.84 -11.82 -3.85
N GLN A 17 -7.61 -12.77 -4.38
CA GLN A 17 -7.13 -14.13 -4.67
C GLN A 17 -6.10 -14.18 -5.81
N THR A 18 -6.04 -13.15 -6.64
CA THR A 18 -5.06 -13.02 -7.72
C THR A 18 -3.76 -12.37 -7.26
N GLY A 19 -3.72 -11.91 -6.00
CA GLY A 19 -2.58 -11.25 -5.40
C GLY A 19 -2.59 -9.74 -5.57
N HIS A 20 -3.63 -9.14 -6.15
CA HIS A 20 -3.73 -7.68 -6.21
C HIS A 20 -3.99 -7.12 -4.81
N LEU A 21 -3.13 -6.20 -4.40
CA LEU A 21 -3.20 -5.49 -3.15
C LEU A 21 -3.67 -4.06 -3.39
N THR A 22 -4.62 -3.62 -2.59
CA THR A 22 -5.05 -2.23 -2.50
C THR A 22 -5.03 -1.81 -1.04
N LEU A 23 -4.29 -0.75 -0.72
CA LEU A 23 -4.31 -0.14 0.60
C LEU A 23 -4.57 1.36 0.49
N TYR A 24 -5.22 1.89 1.50
CA TYR A 24 -5.55 3.30 1.67
C TYR A 24 -5.28 3.70 3.11
N ASP A 25 -5.10 4.99 3.33
CA ASP A 25 -4.98 5.54 4.67
C ASP A 25 -6.24 5.31 5.51
N ASP A 26 -6.04 5.00 6.79
CA ASP A 26 -7.15 4.80 7.73
C ASP A 26 -7.73 6.12 8.27
N ASN A 27 -7.05 7.23 7.98
CA ASN A 27 -7.47 8.59 8.26
C ASN A 27 -7.12 9.44 7.02
N ASN A 28 -8.10 10.13 6.43
CA ASN A 28 -8.01 10.92 5.18
C ASN A 28 -7.08 12.15 5.26
N ARG A 29 -6.08 12.15 6.15
CA ARG A 29 -5.15 13.27 6.34
C ARG A 29 -4.27 13.47 5.12
N TRP A 30 -3.86 12.37 4.48
CA TRP A 30 -2.96 12.39 3.34
C TRP A 30 -3.60 11.81 2.09
N ASN A 31 -4.67 11.02 2.20
CA ASN A 31 -5.30 10.27 1.13
C ASN A 31 -4.28 9.45 0.35
N TYR A 32 -3.47 8.68 1.10
CA TYR A 32 -2.50 7.78 0.49
C TYR A 32 -3.22 6.62 -0.19
N HIS A 33 -2.79 6.29 -1.41
CA HIS A 33 -3.22 5.10 -2.12
C HIS A 33 -2.00 4.23 -2.45
N PHE A 34 -2.07 2.94 -2.14
CA PHE A 34 -1.06 1.96 -2.49
C PHE A 34 -1.71 0.83 -3.28
N ALA A 35 -1.13 0.52 -4.44
CA ALA A 35 -1.47 -0.62 -5.25
C ALA A 35 -0.26 -1.53 -5.40
N GLY A 36 -0.47 -2.84 -5.51
CA GLY A 36 0.62 -3.76 -5.78
C GLY A 36 0.17 -5.16 -6.13
N ILE A 37 1.14 -6.01 -6.46
CA ILE A 37 0.95 -7.41 -6.80
C ILE A 37 1.80 -8.26 -5.87
N ALA A 38 1.16 -9.20 -5.17
CA ALA A 38 1.82 -10.21 -4.37
C ALA A 38 2.22 -11.40 -5.24
N SER A 39 3.53 -11.69 -5.30
CA SER A 39 4.08 -12.81 -6.05
C SER A 39 5.16 -13.53 -5.23
N GLY A 40 4.90 -14.80 -4.89
CA GLY A 40 5.82 -15.62 -4.12
C GLY A 40 6.11 -15.07 -2.72
N ARG A 41 7.31 -14.51 -2.53
CA ARG A 41 7.75 -13.90 -1.25
C ARG A 41 7.73 -12.38 -1.27
N ARG A 42 7.38 -11.75 -2.39
CA ARG A 42 7.47 -10.30 -2.58
C ARG A 42 6.10 -9.72 -2.88
N ILE A 43 5.87 -8.50 -2.41
CA ILE A 43 4.79 -7.63 -2.86
C ILE A 43 5.45 -6.37 -3.37
N GLU A 44 5.05 -5.90 -4.55
CA GLU A 44 5.58 -4.67 -5.14
C GLU A 44 4.50 -3.91 -5.90
N GLY A 45 4.71 -2.61 -6.05
CA GLY A 45 3.80 -1.78 -6.84
C GLY A 45 4.07 -0.31 -6.67
N GLU A 46 2.99 0.47 -6.72
CA GLU A 46 3.00 1.92 -6.79
C GLU A 46 2.20 2.53 -5.65
N TRP A 47 2.54 3.77 -5.32
CA TRP A 47 1.79 4.59 -4.37
C TRP A 47 1.58 6.00 -4.91
N SER A 48 0.51 6.64 -4.45
CA SER A 48 0.16 8.02 -4.79
C SER A 48 -0.55 8.72 -3.63
N VAL A 49 -0.71 10.04 -3.77
CA VAL A 49 -1.41 10.93 -2.84
C VAL A 49 -2.45 11.70 -3.64
N ASP A 50 -3.70 11.69 -3.20
CA ASP A 50 -4.71 12.51 -3.87
C ASP A 50 -4.44 14.00 -3.66
N GLY A 51 -4.54 14.79 -4.73
CA GLY A 51 -4.37 16.24 -4.68
C GLY A 51 -2.91 16.73 -4.69
N ALA A 52 -1.93 15.85 -4.87
CA ALA A 52 -0.52 16.22 -5.04
C ALA A 52 0.18 15.36 -6.11
N PRO A 53 1.22 15.86 -6.80
CA PRO A 53 2.00 15.07 -7.76
C PRO A 53 2.97 14.08 -7.06
N CYS A 54 2.69 13.70 -5.81
CA CYS A 54 3.52 12.80 -5.02
C CYS A 54 3.11 11.36 -5.29
N ASN A 55 4.03 10.59 -5.87
CA ASN A 55 3.88 9.18 -6.17
C ASN A 55 5.24 8.49 -6.16
N GLY A 56 5.24 7.16 -6.24
CA GLY A 56 6.45 6.38 -6.39
C GLY A 56 6.19 4.89 -6.41
N THR A 57 7.27 4.12 -6.37
CA THR A 57 7.23 2.65 -6.29
C THR A 57 7.60 2.17 -4.89
N TRP A 58 7.14 0.98 -4.53
CA TRP A 58 7.45 0.35 -3.25
C TRP A 58 7.50 -1.17 -3.39
N TRP A 59 8.16 -1.83 -2.44
CA TRP A 59 8.16 -3.28 -2.34
C TRP A 59 8.42 -3.73 -0.91
N VAL A 60 7.97 -4.95 -0.59
CA VAL A 60 8.27 -5.66 0.66
C VAL A 60 8.55 -7.13 0.33
N GLU A 61 9.45 -7.75 1.08
CA GLU A 61 9.81 -9.17 0.90
C GLU A 61 9.75 -9.91 2.24
N ARG A 62 9.16 -11.11 2.22
CA ARG A 62 9.09 -12.00 3.37
C ARG A 62 10.46 -12.67 3.58
N GLN A 63 11.08 -12.39 4.73
CA GLN A 63 12.29 -13.08 5.20
C GLN A 63 12.00 -14.55 5.57
#